data_AF-A0AAJ0GC79-F1
#
_entry.id   AF-A0AAJ0GC79-F1
#
_cell.length_a   1.000
_cell.length_b   1.000
_cell.length_c   1.000
_cell.angle_alpha   90.00
_cell.angle_beta   90.00
_cell.angle_gamma   90.00
#
_symmetry.space_group_name_H-M   'P 1'
#
loop_
_entity.id
_entity.type
_entity.pdbx_description
1 polymer ?
#
loop_
_entity_poly.entity_id
_entity_poly.type
_entity_poly.pdbx_seq_one_letter_code
_entity_poly.pdbx_strand_id
1 'polypeptide(L)'
;MANIAQSVNVISPFMTTKDGLVKQTTWWPLLLFSRYMRGHTIATHTSSSCYEGETEPKWLKSAGETPWLDVSATVGEDGSVNLVVVNVHPDESFEVELDGMKGDNRSVEAYTVTGDRWEVVNTAEKEEVG
;
A
#
# COMPACT_ATOMS: atom_id res chain seq x y z
N MET A 1 6.21 17.69 4.80
CA MET A 1 4.99 17.98 4.03
C MET A 1 5.09 17.21 2.72
N ALA A 2 4.04 16.50 2.33
CA ALA A 2 3.97 15.76 1.06
C ALA A 2 2.64 16.08 0.38
N ASN A 3 2.65 16.23 -0.95
CA ASN A 3 1.48 16.63 -1.73
C ASN A 3 1.33 15.68 -2.91
N ILE A 4 0.15 15.06 -3.04
CA ILE A 4 -0.15 14.26 -4.23
C ILE A 4 -0.41 15.17 -5.43
N ALA A 5 0.29 14.89 -6.54
CA ALA A 5 0.20 15.66 -7.77
C ALA A 5 -0.48 14.81 -8.86
N GLN A 6 -1.70 15.11 -9.32
CA GLN A 6 -2.64 16.14 -8.85
C GLN A 6 -3.87 15.53 -8.18
N SER A 7 -4.80 16.38 -7.71
CA SER A 7 -5.95 15.92 -6.91
C SER A 7 -7.14 15.45 -7.75
N VAL A 8 -7.38 16.03 -8.93
CA VAL A 8 -8.54 15.71 -9.80
C VAL A 8 -8.17 15.82 -11.29
N ASN A 9 -8.66 14.88 -12.11
CA ASN A 9 -8.50 14.72 -13.56
C ASN A 9 -7.08 14.54 -14.13
N VAL A 10 -6.09 15.23 -13.60
CA VAL A 10 -4.71 15.20 -14.14
C VAL A 10 -3.86 14.32 -13.22
N ILE A 11 -3.50 13.12 -13.68
CA ILE A 11 -2.71 12.12 -12.93
C ILE A 11 -3.15 12.01 -11.46
N SER A 12 -4.43 11.77 -11.25
CA SER A 12 -5.09 11.97 -9.95
C SER A 12 -5.82 10.73 -9.43
N PRO A 13 -6.06 10.65 -8.12
CA PRO A 13 -6.90 9.62 -7.51
C PRO A 13 -8.37 9.68 -7.93
N PHE A 14 -8.82 10.83 -8.45
CA PHE A 14 -10.19 11.05 -8.89
C PHE A 14 -10.25 11.51 -10.33
N MET A 15 -11.21 10.97 -11.08
CA MET A 15 -11.64 11.51 -12.36
C MET A 15 -13.08 11.99 -12.23
N THR A 16 -13.38 13.20 -12.68
CA THR A 16 -14.75 13.68 -12.83
C THR A 16 -15.16 13.61 -14.29
N THR A 17 -16.38 13.14 -14.52
CA THR A 17 -17.02 13.12 -15.85
C THR A 17 -18.30 13.97 -15.78
N LYS A 18 -19.01 14.09 -16.91
CA LYS A 18 -20.33 14.72 -16.92
C LYS A 18 -21.35 13.95 -16.06
N ASP A 19 -21.13 12.65 -15.90
CA ASP A 19 -22.09 11.71 -15.32
C ASP A 19 -21.74 11.35 -13.86
N GLY A 20 -20.55 11.72 -13.37
CA GLY A 20 -20.19 11.50 -11.97
C GLY A 20 -18.71 11.56 -11.65
N LEU A 21 -18.33 10.82 -10.60
CA LEU A 21 -16.99 10.72 -10.06
C LEU A 21 -16.51 9.26 -10.17
N VAL A 22 -15.31 9.07 -10.69
CA VAL A 22 -14.63 7.78 -10.73
C VAL A 22 -13.45 7.82 -9.77
N LYS A 23 -13.42 6.87 -8.84
CA LYS A 23 -12.26 6.63 -7.97
C LYS A 23 -11.24 5.82 -8.77
N GLN A 24 -10.10 6.42 -9.07
CA GLN A 24 -8.97 5.70 -9.65
C GLN A 24 -8.40 4.73 -8.62
N THR A 25 -7.68 3.72 -9.08
CA THR A 25 -7.10 2.68 -8.20
C THR A 25 -6.22 3.27 -7.09
N THR A 26 -5.54 4.39 -7.38
CA THR A 26 -4.70 5.14 -6.44
C THR A 26 -5.47 5.84 -5.30
N TRP A 27 -6.80 5.96 -5.38
CA TRP A 27 -7.63 6.53 -4.32
C TRP A 27 -7.62 5.69 -3.06
N TRP A 28 -7.69 4.37 -3.16
CA TRP A 28 -7.86 3.50 -2.01
C TRP A 28 -6.64 3.48 -1.10
N PRO A 29 -5.39 3.31 -1.62
CA PRO A 29 -4.20 3.46 -0.80
C PRO A 29 -4.10 4.86 -0.17
N LEU A 30 -4.42 5.92 -0.93
CA LEU A 30 -4.39 7.29 -0.40
C LEU A 30 -5.38 7.47 0.75
N LEU A 31 -6.61 6.97 0.61
CA LEU A 31 -7.66 7.05 1.62
C LEU A 31 -7.25 6.32 2.89
N LEU A 32 -6.87 5.05 2.77
CA LEU A 32 -6.50 4.20 3.91
C LEU A 32 -5.27 4.76 4.63
N PHE A 33 -4.24 5.14 3.88
CA PHE A 33 -3.03 5.72 4.46
C PHE A 33 -3.34 7.05 5.16
N SER A 34 -4.12 7.94 4.53
CA SER A 34 -4.49 9.23 5.12
C SER A 34 -5.37 9.09 6.36
N ARG A 35 -6.16 8.02 6.46
CA ARG A 35 -7.08 7.76 7.56
C ARG A 35 -6.39 7.09 8.74
N TYR A 36 -5.61 6.04 8.50
CA TYR A 36 -5.10 5.15 9.54
C TYR A 36 -3.63 5.38 9.91
N MET A 37 -2.79 5.87 8.99
CA MET A 37 -1.36 6.09 9.28
C MET A 37 -1.12 7.43 9.98
N ARG A 38 -1.70 7.58 11.18
CA ARG A 38 -1.60 8.74 12.06
C ARG A 38 -0.86 8.39 13.34
N GLY A 39 -0.44 9.42 14.08
CA GLY A 39 0.32 9.28 15.32
C GLY A 39 1.82 9.22 15.08
N HIS A 40 2.50 8.27 15.73
CA HIS A 40 3.95 8.15 15.71
C HIS A 40 4.40 6.99 14.84
N THR A 41 5.25 7.25 13.85
CA THR A 41 5.92 6.19 13.08
C THR A 41 6.83 5.37 13.99
N ILE A 42 6.76 4.05 13.85
CA ILE A 42 7.63 3.11 14.55
C ILE A 42 8.53 2.38 13.55
N ALA A 43 9.69 1.95 14.03
CA ALA A 43 10.60 1.14 13.22
C ALA A 43 9.99 -0.24 12.98
N THR A 44 10.01 -0.68 11.73
CA THR A 44 9.60 -2.02 11.30
C THR A 44 10.84 -2.80 10.89
N HIS A 45 10.79 -4.12 11.10
CA HIS A 45 11.79 -5.04 10.57
C HIS A 45 11.07 -6.05 9.69
N THR A 46 11.36 -6.02 8.39
CA THR A 46 10.76 -6.91 7.40
C THR A 46 11.81 -7.88 6.91
N SER A 47 11.50 -9.17 6.93
CA SER A 47 12.33 -10.22 6.34
C SER A 47 11.50 -10.93 5.27
N SER A 48 11.94 -10.87 4.03
CA SER A 48 11.31 -11.54 2.89
C SER A 48 12.37 -11.94 1.87
N SER A 49 12.03 -12.84 0.93
CA SER A 49 12.86 -13.03 -0.24
C SER A 49 12.97 -11.74 -1.06
N CYS A 50 14.02 -11.65 -1.87
CA CYS A 50 14.30 -10.47 -2.68
C CYS A 50 14.17 -10.78 -4.16
N TYR A 51 13.93 -9.75 -4.97
CA TYR A 51 13.97 -9.84 -6.41
C TYR A 51 15.39 -10.15 -6.92
N GLU A 52 15.52 -11.28 -7.62
CA GLU A 52 16.80 -11.78 -8.14
C GLU A 52 17.00 -11.49 -9.65
N GLY A 53 16.00 -10.93 -10.36
CA GLY A 53 16.08 -10.63 -11.80
C GLY A 53 16.82 -9.32 -12.12
N GLU A 54 17.00 -8.97 -13.40
CA GLU A 54 17.72 -7.73 -13.76
C GLU A 54 17.01 -6.46 -13.25
N THR A 55 17.77 -5.49 -12.72
CA THR A 55 17.27 -4.17 -12.30
C THR A 55 17.72 -3.10 -13.27
N GLU A 56 16.92 -2.05 -13.43
CA GLU A 56 17.34 -0.83 -14.10
C GLU A 56 17.28 0.37 -13.14
N PRO A 57 18.40 1.08 -12.91
CA PRO A 57 19.71 0.87 -13.52
C PRO A 57 20.40 -0.43 -13.03
N LYS A 58 21.25 -1.04 -13.86
CA LYS A 58 21.97 -2.30 -13.53
C LYS A 58 22.74 -2.29 -12.20
N TRP A 59 23.19 -1.13 -11.75
CA TRP A 59 23.93 -0.99 -10.49
C TRP A 59 23.04 -1.00 -9.23
N LEU A 60 21.71 -0.96 -9.38
CA LEU A 60 20.78 -0.84 -8.25
C LEU A 60 20.94 -1.98 -7.24
N LYS A 61 21.09 -3.23 -7.71
CA LYS A 61 21.34 -4.39 -6.84
C LYS A 61 22.60 -4.29 -5.99
N SER A 62 23.64 -3.63 -6.50
CA SER A 62 24.88 -3.44 -5.75
C SER A 62 24.72 -2.39 -4.65
N ALA A 63 23.69 -1.55 -4.73
CA ALA A 63 23.39 -0.53 -3.73
C ALA A 63 22.51 -1.03 -2.58
N GLY A 64 21.73 -2.10 -2.80
CA GLY A 64 20.88 -2.69 -1.77
C GLY A 64 20.02 -3.84 -2.28
N GLU A 65 19.45 -4.56 -1.32
CA GLU A 65 18.46 -5.60 -1.59
C GLU A 65 17.14 -5.00 -2.07
N THR A 66 16.39 -5.77 -2.85
CA THR A 66 15.06 -5.39 -3.37
C THR A 66 14.03 -6.38 -2.82
N PRO A 67 13.57 -6.20 -1.57
CA PRO A 67 12.64 -7.13 -0.94
C PRO A 67 11.28 -7.13 -1.65
N TRP A 68 10.60 -8.27 -1.66
CA TRP A 68 9.25 -8.37 -2.23
C TRP A 68 8.18 -7.71 -1.38
N LEU A 69 8.43 -7.58 -0.08
CA LEU A 69 7.53 -6.95 0.87
C LEU A 69 8.11 -5.62 1.36
N ASP A 70 7.30 -4.57 1.31
CA ASP A 70 7.59 -3.29 1.97
C ASP A 70 6.55 -3.01 3.07
N VAL A 71 7.00 -2.48 4.21
CA VAL A 71 6.17 -2.36 5.41
C VAL A 71 6.43 -1.04 6.13
N SER A 72 5.35 -0.34 6.45
CA SER A 72 5.38 0.82 7.34
C SER A 72 4.36 0.68 8.46
N ALA A 73 4.68 1.22 9.63
CA ALA A 73 3.79 1.16 10.79
C ALA A 73 3.76 2.45 11.60
N THR A 74 2.61 2.74 12.21
CA THR A 74 2.45 3.81 13.20
C THR A 74 1.72 3.30 14.45
N VAL A 75 1.95 3.99 15.57
CA VAL A 75 1.14 3.86 16.78
C VAL A 75 0.22 5.08 16.86
N GLY A 76 -1.08 4.85 16.85
CA GLY A 76 -2.12 5.85 17.02
C GLY A 76 -2.18 6.36 18.46
N GLU A 77 -2.79 7.53 18.67
CA GLU A 77 -2.97 8.12 20.00
C GLU A 77 -3.87 7.26 20.90
N ASP A 78 -4.75 6.44 20.31
CA ASP A 78 -5.60 5.46 20.97
C ASP A 78 -4.88 4.16 21.34
N GLY A 79 -3.58 4.05 21.02
CA GLY A 79 -2.76 2.86 21.24
C GLY A 79 -2.89 1.78 20.15
N SER A 80 -3.66 2.04 19.09
CA SER A 80 -3.74 1.13 17.94
C SER A 80 -2.40 1.08 17.18
N VAL A 81 -2.02 -0.11 16.69
CA VAL A 81 -0.91 -0.27 15.75
C VAL A 81 -1.50 -0.36 14.35
N ASN A 82 -1.14 0.61 13.50
CA ASN A 82 -1.55 0.64 12.10
C ASN A 82 -0.38 0.15 11.25
N LEU A 83 -0.63 -0.85 10.41
CA LEU A 83 0.37 -1.52 9.58
C LEU A 83 -0.06 -1.45 8.12
N VAL A 84 0.85 -1.02 7.24
CA VAL A 84 0.69 -1.10 5.80
C VAL A 84 1.74 -2.05 5.27
N VAL A 85 1.30 -3.07 4.55
CA VAL A 85 2.15 -4.05 3.87
C VAL A 85 1.87 -3.99 2.38
N VAL A 86 2.91 -3.88 1.56
CA VAL A 86 2.83 -3.94 0.11
C VAL A 86 3.56 -5.19 -0.37
N ASN A 87 2.85 -6.06 -1.08
CA ASN A 87 3.45 -7.15 -1.84
C ASN A 87 3.68 -6.68 -3.28
N VAL A 88 4.94 -6.59 -3.69
CA VAL A 88 5.34 -6.16 -5.04
C VAL A 88 5.50 -7.36 -5.99
N HIS A 89 5.43 -8.59 -5.48
CA HIS A 89 5.53 -9.77 -6.32
C HIS A 89 4.29 -9.91 -7.21
N PRO A 90 4.44 -10.10 -8.54
CA PRO A 90 3.31 -10.15 -9.46
C PRO A 90 2.42 -11.39 -9.29
N ASP A 91 3.04 -12.54 -8.99
CA ASP A 91 2.35 -13.84 -9.05
C ASP A 91 2.25 -14.62 -7.72
N GLU A 92 3.05 -14.29 -6.71
CA GLU A 92 3.18 -15.05 -5.47
C GLU A 92 2.57 -14.29 -4.30
N SER A 93 1.82 -15.02 -3.49
CA SER A 93 1.32 -14.54 -2.18
C SER A 93 2.28 -14.97 -1.08
N PHE A 94 2.40 -14.15 -0.04
CA PHE A 94 3.24 -14.43 1.11
C PHE A 94 2.40 -14.67 2.36
N GLU A 95 2.70 -15.75 3.07
CA GLU A 95 2.29 -15.92 4.47
C GLU A 95 3.36 -15.29 5.35
N VAL A 96 2.96 -14.41 6.27
CA VAL A 96 3.88 -13.63 7.10
C VAL A 96 3.55 -13.78 8.57
N GLU A 97 4.59 -13.96 9.39
CA GLU A 97 4.47 -13.89 10.84
C GLU A 97 4.62 -12.44 11.30
N LEU A 98 3.68 -11.97 12.09
CA LEU A 98 3.70 -10.63 12.69
C LEU A 98 3.93 -10.73 14.20
N ASP A 99 5.05 -10.18 14.67
CA ASP A 99 5.44 -10.19 16.08
C ASP A 99 5.80 -8.77 16.58
N GLY A 100 5.91 -8.60 17.89
CA GLY A 100 6.31 -7.35 18.55
C GLY A 100 5.16 -6.49 19.08
N MET A 101 3.91 -6.89 18.86
CA MET A 101 2.73 -6.21 19.39
C MET A 101 2.38 -6.70 20.81
N LYS A 102 2.20 -5.77 21.75
CA LYS A 102 1.79 -6.05 23.13
C LYS A 102 0.29 -5.78 23.29
N GLY A 103 -0.42 -6.66 24.00
CA GLY A 103 -1.84 -6.48 24.32
C GLY A 103 -2.60 -7.79 24.37
N ASP A 104 -3.49 -7.93 25.37
CA ASP A 104 -4.29 -9.13 25.60
C ASP A 104 -5.58 -9.16 24.76
N ASN A 105 -5.99 -8.01 24.20
CA ASN A 105 -7.19 -7.87 23.39
C ASN A 105 -6.83 -7.54 21.94
N ARG A 106 -6.67 -8.58 21.12
CA ARG A 106 -6.23 -8.48 19.72
C ARG A 106 -7.44 -8.50 18.80
N SER A 107 -8.03 -7.34 18.53
CA SER A 107 -8.93 -7.17 17.39
C SER A 107 -8.13 -6.65 16.20
N VAL A 108 -8.23 -7.33 15.05
CA VAL A 108 -7.59 -6.91 13.80
C VAL A 108 -8.68 -6.54 12.80
N GLU A 109 -8.55 -5.36 12.22
CA GLU A 109 -9.31 -4.97 11.03
C GLU A 109 -8.34 -4.92 9.85
N ALA A 110 -8.66 -5.66 8.79
CA ALA A 110 -7.82 -5.75 7.60
C ALA A 110 -8.53 -5.13 6.40
N TYR A 111 -7.82 -4.28 5.67
CA TYR A 111 -8.23 -3.74 4.40
C TYR A 111 -7.29 -4.26 3.33
N THR A 112 -7.83 -4.79 2.24
CA THR A 112 -7.05 -5.31 1.12
C THR A 112 -7.43 -4.51 -0.11
N VAL A 113 -6.44 -3.86 -0.73
CA VAL A 113 -6.60 -3.21 -2.04
C VAL A 113 -5.87 -4.08 -3.05
N THR A 114 -6.63 -4.74 -3.93
CA THR A 114 -6.09 -5.65 -4.95
C THR A 114 -6.99 -5.67 -6.18
N GLY A 115 -6.53 -6.34 -7.24
CA GLY A 115 -7.31 -6.61 -8.44
C GLY A 115 -6.91 -7.96 -9.04
N ASP A 116 -7.73 -8.49 -9.95
CA ASP A 116 -7.50 -9.81 -10.55
C ASP A 116 -6.15 -9.92 -11.28
N ARG A 117 -5.63 -8.79 -11.80
CA ARG A 117 -4.33 -8.66 -12.48
C ARG A 117 -3.75 -7.27 -12.24
N TRP A 118 -2.44 -7.09 -12.42
CA TRP A 118 -1.78 -5.81 -12.18
C TRP A 118 -2.17 -4.71 -13.20
N GLU A 119 -2.68 -5.07 -14.38
CA GLU A 119 -3.08 -4.13 -15.43
C GLU A 119 -4.52 -3.59 -15.29
N VAL A 120 -5.32 -4.11 -14.35
CA VAL A 120 -6.74 -3.72 -14.25
C VAL A 120 -6.89 -2.28 -13.76
N VAL A 121 -7.96 -1.63 -14.22
CA VAL A 121 -8.22 -0.21 -13.96
C VAL A 121 -9.69 0.02 -13.59
N ASN A 122 -9.95 1.11 -12.87
CA ASN A 122 -11.32 1.56 -12.61
C ASN A 122 -11.79 2.50 -13.73
N THR A 123 -12.99 2.25 -14.26
CA THR A 123 -13.67 3.10 -15.24
C THR A 123 -14.95 3.68 -14.64
N ALA A 124 -15.69 4.47 -15.41
CA ALA A 124 -16.98 5.00 -14.95
C ALA A 124 -18.04 3.91 -14.80
N GLU A 125 -17.89 2.81 -15.53
CA GLU A 125 -18.83 1.70 -15.58
C GLU A 125 -18.47 0.56 -14.61
N LYS A 126 -17.19 0.40 -14.28
CA LYS A 126 -16.69 -0.75 -13.52
C LYS A 126 -15.56 -0.36 -12.56
N GLU A 127 -15.71 -0.74 -11.30
CA GLU A 127 -14.67 -0.64 -10.27
C GLU A 127 -14.06 -2.04 -10.07
N GLU A 128 -12.81 -2.21 -10.50
CA GLU A 128 -12.07 -3.49 -10.45
C GLU A 128 -11.12 -3.56 -9.24
N VAL A 129 -10.73 -2.42 -8.70
CA VAL A 129 -9.81 -2.28 -7.57
C VAL A 129 -10.44 -1.37 -6.52
N GLY A 130 -10.61 -1.88 -5.31
CA GLY A 130 -11.15 -1.15 -4.16
C GLY A 130 -11.05 -1.89 -2.85
#